data_AF-A0A3N5DCI5-F1
#
_entry.id   AF-A0A3N5DCI5-F1
#
_cell.length_a   1.000
_cell.length_b   1.000
_cell.length_c   1.000
_cell.angle_alpha   90.00
_cell.angle_beta   90.00
_cell.angle_gamma   90.00
#
_symmetry.space_group_name_H-M   'P 1'
#
loop_
_entity.id
_entity.type
_entity.pdbx_description
1 polymer ?
#
loop_
_entity_poly.entity_id
_entity_poly.type
_entity_poly.pdbx_seq_one_letter_code
_entity_poly.pdbx_strand_id
1 'polypeptide(L)'
;MKAWNEMDIKEQKEIFAQFLASEIAQSLNAGLEFKANNRAYNGNVGNAYNGLNALILDAKQHENGYESNVWVGLDDALKLGANPKEVEFIKNNTKSKNNKEGIYDKASIAYIRDYEIRYIKARDKEGNLIPLKDKEGNARRNAKGEIIYEYEKVPQRDKLGNIKYMQDGVTPFYEFKKEKIDIEPTLEIKNLYNVNIFQTLDKTKLKELDPKTLRTQYISHTFSMDNQNLVIYDLSKHLNEKEYKKVLDYVEQYGATHSEKSKQYNFSQSYQQEPKVEIAPSTENNVKENNEMNMEQFNKMLEMAQNNPQMLAMLQQTLNKGAEQQKHDNYFANDEAAPTQSKGRGR
;
A
#
# COMPACT_ATOMS: atom_id res chain seq x y z
N MET A 1 17.07 7.66 -16.41
CA MET A 1 15.78 6.96 -16.40
C MET A 1 14.72 8.02 -16.12
N LYS A 2 13.60 8.04 -16.86
CA LYS A 2 12.50 9.00 -16.64
C LYS A 2 11.98 8.90 -15.20
N ALA A 3 11.40 9.98 -14.66
CA ALA A 3 10.65 9.88 -13.42
C ALA A 3 9.33 9.12 -13.65
N TRP A 4 8.75 8.47 -12.63
CA TRP A 4 7.53 7.65 -12.77
C TRP A 4 6.37 8.40 -13.41
N ASN A 5 6.21 9.68 -13.05
CA ASN A 5 5.18 10.58 -13.57
C ASN A 5 5.44 11.09 -15.01
N GLU A 6 6.62 10.82 -15.56
CA GLU A 6 6.99 11.15 -16.94
C GLU A 6 6.92 9.93 -17.86
N MET A 7 6.68 8.75 -17.31
CA MET A 7 6.57 7.50 -18.05
C MET A 7 5.15 7.31 -18.58
N ASP A 8 5.05 6.78 -19.79
CA ASP A 8 3.77 6.30 -20.30
C ASP A 8 3.34 5.00 -19.58
N ILE A 9 2.08 4.60 -19.78
CA ILE A 9 1.54 3.40 -19.13
C ILE A 9 2.30 2.12 -19.49
N LYS A 10 2.85 2.02 -20.71
CA LYS A 10 3.59 0.84 -21.16
C LYS A 10 4.93 0.74 -20.44
N GLU A 11 5.64 1.86 -20.31
CA GLU A 11 6.88 1.98 -19.54
C GLU A 11 6.64 1.65 -18.05
N GLN A 12 5.59 2.20 -17.44
CA GLN A 12 5.22 1.90 -16.05
C GLN A 12 4.92 0.41 -15.84
N LYS A 13 4.16 -0.20 -16.75
CA LYS A 13 3.83 -1.63 -16.71
C LYS A 13 5.06 -2.52 -16.82
N GLU A 14 5.96 -2.23 -17.76
CA GLU A 14 7.17 -3.04 -17.97
C GLU A 14 8.06 -3.03 -16.71
N ILE A 15 8.29 -1.85 -16.11
CA ILE A 15 9.12 -1.74 -14.90
C ILE A 15 8.46 -2.48 -13.73
N PHE A 16 7.15 -2.34 -13.55
CA PHE A 16 6.46 -3.01 -12.46
C PHE A 16 6.34 -4.53 -12.68
N ALA A 17 6.17 -4.98 -13.92
CA ALA A 17 6.18 -6.40 -14.26
C ALA A 17 7.54 -7.05 -13.96
N GLN A 18 8.64 -6.37 -14.28
CA GLN A 18 9.99 -6.83 -13.92
C GLN A 18 10.16 -6.97 -12.40
N PHE A 19 9.71 -5.97 -11.64
CA PHE A 19 9.72 -6.02 -10.18
C PHE A 19 8.88 -7.20 -9.63
N LEU A 20 7.65 -7.37 -10.12
CA LEU A 20 6.79 -8.48 -9.69
C LEU A 20 7.40 -9.84 -10.03
N ALA A 21 8.00 -9.97 -11.22
CA ALA A 21 8.65 -11.20 -11.65
C ALA A 21 9.77 -11.61 -10.69
N SER A 22 10.63 -10.68 -10.27
CA SER A 22 11.70 -10.99 -9.32
C SER A 22 11.17 -11.46 -7.96
N GLU A 23 10.14 -10.78 -7.43
CA GLU A 23 9.54 -11.13 -6.13
C GLU A 23 8.86 -12.50 -6.18
N ILE A 24 8.07 -12.76 -7.22
CA ILE A 24 7.34 -14.02 -7.40
C ILE A 24 8.31 -15.18 -7.64
N ALA A 25 9.34 -14.99 -8.46
CA ALA A 25 10.36 -16.03 -8.70
C ALA A 25 11.10 -16.40 -7.42
N GLN A 26 11.48 -15.41 -6.61
CA GLN A 26 12.11 -15.63 -5.31
C GLN A 26 11.22 -16.49 -4.40
N SER A 27 9.95 -16.12 -4.27
CA SER A 27 8.97 -16.88 -3.49
C SER A 27 8.76 -18.32 -3.99
N LEU A 28 8.61 -18.52 -5.31
CA LEU A 28 8.43 -19.85 -5.91
C LEU A 28 9.69 -20.73 -5.82
N ASN A 29 10.87 -20.13 -5.73
CA ASN A 29 12.12 -20.84 -5.48
C ASN A 29 12.31 -21.15 -3.99
N ALA A 30 11.74 -20.34 -3.10
CA ALA A 30 11.69 -20.59 -1.67
C ALA A 30 10.61 -21.62 -1.25
N GLY A 31 9.83 -22.16 -2.19
CA GLY A 31 8.84 -23.21 -1.92
C GLY A 31 7.41 -22.70 -1.74
N LEU A 32 7.04 -21.54 -2.29
CA LEU A 32 5.64 -21.11 -2.33
C LEU A 32 4.76 -22.21 -2.97
N GLU A 33 3.85 -22.76 -2.19
CA GLU A 33 2.84 -23.72 -2.62
C GLU A 33 1.44 -23.10 -2.60
N PHE A 34 0.59 -23.57 -3.52
CA PHE A 34 -0.81 -23.18 -3.54
C PHE A 34 -1.56 -23.77 -2.34
N LYS A 35 -2.38 -22.94 -1.69
CA LYS A 35 -3.22 -23.34 -0.57
C LYS A 35 -4.68 -23.11 -0.92
N ALA A 36 -5.46 -24.19 -0.98
CA ALA A 36 -6.90 -24.10 -1.19
C ALA A 36 -7.55 -23.26 -0.07
N ASN A 37 -8.58 -22.47 -0.42
CA ASN A 37 -9.33 -21.59 0.50
C ASN A 37 -8.50 -20.50 1.20
N ASN A 38 -7.26 -20.25 0.77
CA ASN A 38 -6.39 -19.22 1.33
C ASN A 38 -6.29 -18.01 0.40
N ARG A 39 -7.42 -17.43 -0.01
CA ARG A 39 -7.42 -16.32 -0.96
C ARG A 39 -6.95 -15.03 -0.30
N ALA A 40 -6.06 -14.28 -0.96
CA ALA A 40 -5.72 -12.93 -0.55
C ALA A 40 -6.91 -11.98 -0.69
N TYR A 41 -7.26 -11.25 0.38
CA TYR A 41 -8.38 -10.29 0.34
C TYR A 41 -8.15 -9.05 1.21
N ASN A 42 -8.91 -7.99 0.92
CA ASN A 42 -8.84 -6.74 1.67
C ASN A 42 -9.67 -6.84 2.96
N GLY A 43 -9.02 -6.76 4.12
CA GLY A 43 -9.69 -6.91 5.42
C GLY A 43 -10.71 -5.82 5.76
N ASN A 44 -10.62 -4.63 5.15
CA ASN A 44 -11.54 -3.53 5.40
C ASN A 44 -12.85 -3.66 4.59
N VAL A 45 -12.80 -4.27 3.40
CA VAL A 45 -13.98 -4.37 2.51
C VAL A 45 -14.46 -5.80 2.25
N GLY A 46 -13.63 -6.82 2.50
CA GLY A 46 -13.95 -8.24 2.25
C GLY A 46 -13.68 -8.70 0.81
N ASN A 47 -13.27 -7.80 -0.09
CA ASN A 47 -13.09 -8.13 -1.51
C ASN A 47 -11.79 -8.91 -1.73
N ALA A 48 -11.88 -9.99 -2.50
CA ALA A 48 -10.73 -10.75 -2.98
C ALA A 48 -9.85 -9.91 -3.89
N TYR A 49 -8.53 -10.06 -3.73
CA TYR A 49 -7.58 -9.67 -4.76
C TYR A 49 -7.57 -10.73 -5.86
N ASN A 50 -7.25 -10.33 -7.09
CA ASN A 50 -7.28 -11.19 -8.28
C ASN A 50 -6.09 -10.92 -9.20
N GLY A 51 -5.85 -11.85 -10.13
CA GLY A 51 -4.72 -11.84 -11.05
C GLY A 51 -3.37 -11.83 -10.34
N LEU A 52 -2.45 -11.02 -10.88
CA LEU A 52 -1.12 -10.81 -10.31
C LEU A 52 -1.17 -10.27 -8.88
N ASN A 53 -2.17 -9.44 -8.55
CA ASN A 53 -2.29 -8.88 -7.20
C ASN A 53 -2.52 -9.97 -6.16
N ALA A 54 -3.28 -11.03 -6.47
CA ALA A 54 -3.41 -12.17 -5.56
C ALA A 54 -2.08 -12.93 -5.42
N LEU A 55 -1.41 -13.21 -6.54
CA LEU A 55 -0.17 -13.98 -6.55
C LEU A 55 0.95 -13.32 -5.74
N ILE A 56 1.15 -12.00 -5.89
CA ILE A 56 2.17 -11.29 -5.10
C ILE A 56 1.82 -11.26 -3.60
N LEU A 57 0.54 -11.21 -3.25
CA LEU A 57 0.11 -11.26 -1.86
C LEU A 57 0.34 -12.66 -1.26
N ASP A 58 0.08 -13.73 -2.01
CA ASP A 58 0.38 -15.09 -1.58
C ASP A 58 1.88 -15.32 -1.40
N ALA A 59 2.68 -14.80 -2.33
CA ALA A 59 4.15 -14.78 -2.24
C ALA A 59 4.62 -14.08 -0.96
N LYS A 60 4.12 -12.87 -0.69
CA LYS A 60 4.46 -12.13 0.53
C LYS A 60 3.93 -12.77 1.81
N GLN A 61 2.79 -13.46 1.76
CA GLN A 61 2.30 -14.25 2.89
C GLN A 61 3.28 -15.37 3.21
N HIS A 62 3.72 -16.12 2.19
CA HIS A 62 4.65 -17.23 2.33
C HIS A 62 6.02 -16.78 2.84
N GLU A 63 6.60 -15.74 2.23
CA GLU A 63 7.93 -15.21 2.62
C GLU A 63 8.01 -14.82 4.10
N ASN A 64 6.92 -14.31 4.65
CA ASN A 64 6.88 -13.82 6.03
C ASN A 64 6.22 -14.80 7.01
N GLY A 65 5.77 -15.97 6.53
CA GLY A 65 5.08 -16.95 7.36
C GLY A 65 3.78 -16.42 8.00
N TYR A 66 3.09 -15.48 7.34
CA TYR A 66 1.86 -14.92 7.90
C TYR A 66 0.73 -15.96 7.95
N GLU A 67 0.09 -16.09 9.11
CA GLU A 67 -1.00 -17.05 9.34
C GLU A 67 -2.24 -16.76 8.48
N SER A 68 -2.51 -15.49 8.21
CA SER A 68 -3.69 -15.05 7.47
C SER A 68 -3.31 -14.42 6.13
N ASN A 69 -4.19 -14.54 5.13
CA ASN A 69 -4.03 -13.88 3.83
C ASN A 69 -4.89 -12.60 3.75
N VAL A 70 -4.88 -11.82 4.82
CA VAL A 70 -5.68 -10.60 4.96
C VAL A 70 -4.76 -9.39 4.88
N TRP A 71 -5.07 -8.49 3.96
CA TRP A 71 -4.21 -7.35 3.63
C TRP A 71 -4.95 -6.04 3.71
N VAL A 72 -4.27 -4.98 4.15
CA VAL A 72 -4.83 -3.63 4.27
C VAL A 72 -3.78 -2.59 3.91
N GLY A 73 -4.22 -1.44 3.37
CA GLY A 73 -3.38 -0.24 3.31
C GLY A 73 -3.31 0.44 4.68
N LEU A 74 -2.35 1.34 4.88
CA LEU A 74 -2.20 2.08 6.14
C LEU A 74 -3.46 2.91 6.49
N ASP A 75 -4.09 3.55 5.50
CA ASP A 75 -5.33 4.29 5.71
C ASP A 75 -6.51 3.38 6.09
N ASP A 76 -6.53 2.15 5.59
CA ASP A 76 -7.54 1.17 5.96
C ASP A 76 -7.29 0.63 7.38
N ALA A 77 -6.03 0.45 7.78
CA ALA A 77 -5.67 0.09 9.15
C ALA A 77 -6.17 1.15 10.16
N LEU A 78 -6.04 2.44 9.84
CA LEU A 78 -6.59 3.53 10.66
C LEU A 78 -8.13 3.44 10.80
N LYS A 79 -8.85 3.16 9.70
CA LYS A 79 -10.32 2.96 9.75
C LYS A 79 -10.70 1.73 10.58
N LEU A 80 -9.85 0.71 10.58
CA LEU A 80 -9.94 -0.50 11.39
C LEU A 80 -9.44 -0.29 12.82
N GLY A 81 -9.19 0.95 13.26
CA GLY A 81 -8.87 1.27 14.65
C GLY A 81 -7.42 1.11 15.06
N ALA A 82 -6.48 0.90 14.13
CA ALA A 82 -5.07 0.91 14.44
C ALA A 82 -4.62 2.28 14.99
N ASN A 83 -3.68 2.27 15.93
CA ASN A 83 -3.10 3.45 16.55
C ASN A 83 -2.31 4.26 15.50
N PRO A 84 -2.59 5.57 15.32
CA PRO A 84 -1.88 6.40 14.36
C PRO A 84 -0.35 6.39 14.51
N LYS A 85 0.17 6.31 15.75
CA LYS A 85 1.62 6.25 16.00
C LYS A 85 2.23 4.93 15.54
N GLU A 86 1.50 3.82 15.67
CA GLU A 86 1.93 2.52 15.15
C GLU A 86 1.94 2.55 13.61
N VAL A 87 0.89 3.08 12.99
CA VAL A 87 0.79 3.20 11.53
C VAL A 87 1.92 4.07 10.96
N GLU A 88 2.24 5.18 11.62
CA GLU A 88 3.36 6.04 11.25
C GLU A 88 4.72 5.33 11.45
N PHE A 89 4.89 4.60 12.55
CA PHE A 89 6.09 3.80 12.79
C PHE A 89 6.27 2.72 11.71
N ILE A 90 5.22 1.99 11.36
CA ILE A 90 5.24 1.00 10.26
C ILE A 90 5.68 1.70 8.98
N LYS A 91 5.01 2.80 8.60
CA LYS A 91 5.33 3.56 7.38
C LYS A 91 6.81 3.94 7.29
N ASN A 92 7.38 4.45 8.39
CA ASN A 92 8.76 4.93 8.42
C ASN A 92 9.77 3.77 8.44
N ASN A 93 9.37 2.59 8.91
CA ASN A 93 10.21 1.40 9.01
C ASN A 93 9.85 0.31 7.98
N THR A 94 9.11 0.66 6.93
CA THR A 94 8.84 -0.25 5.81
C THR A 94 10.05 -0.36 4.90
N LYS A 95 10.43 -1.61 4.59
CA LYS A 95 11.50 -1.91 3.62
C LYS A 95 11.23 -1.25 2.28
N SER A 96 12.23 -0.54 1.77
CA SER A 96 12.19 0.09 0.46
C SER A 96 13.60 0.31 -0.07
N LYS A 97 13.71 0.73 -1.33
CA LYS A 97 15.01 1.13 -1.91
C LYS A 97 15.73 2.20 -1.07
N ASN A 98 14.96 3.09 -0.44
CA ASN A 98 15.46 4.20 0.36
C ASN A 98 15.53 3.88 1.86
N ASN A 99 14.98 2.75 2.30
CA ASN A 99 15.06 2.25 3.67
C ASN A 99 15.31 0.74 3.65
N LYS A 100 16.57 0.36 3.42
CA LYS A 100 16.97 -1.06 3.33
C LYS A 100 16.95 -1.76 4.70
N GLU A 101 17.13 -1.00 5.77
CA GLU A 101 17.10 -1.47 7.17
C GLU A 101 15.69 -1.50 7.76
N GLY A 102 14.67 -1.20 6.95
CA GLY A 102 13.27 -1.33 7.37
C GLY A 102 12.99 -2.74 7.89
N ILE A 103 12.15 -2.84 8.90
CA ILE A 103 11.78 -4.11 9.53
C ILE A 103 10.45 -4.66 9.02
N TYR A 104 9.61 -3.81 8.41
CA TYR A 104 8.31 -4.24 7.89
C TYR A 104 8.37 -4.52 6.39
N ASP A 105 7.98 -5.74 6.04
CA ASP A 105 7.71 -6.12 4.66
C ASP A 105 6.34 -5.60 4.19
N LYS A 106 6.25 -5.37 2.88
CA LYS A 106 5.02 -4.96 2.21
C LYS A 106 4.82 -5.73 0.91
N ALA A 107 3.58 -5.82 0.47
CA ALA A 107 3.24 -6.22 -0.88
C ALA A 107 2.89 -4.98 -1.71
N SER A 108 3.51 -4.83 -2.87
CA SER A 108 3.14 -3.78 -3.83
C SER A 108 2.20 -4.39 -4.87
N ILE A 109 1.00 -3.84 -4.98
CA ILE A 109 0.01 -4.23 -5.98
C ILE A 109 -0.29 -3.07 -6.91
N ALA A 110 -0.82 -3.35 -8.10
CA ALA A 110 -1.10 -2.31 -9.10
C ALA A 110 -2.53 -2.35 -9.64
N TYR A 111 -3.02 -1.18 -10.02
CA TYR A 111 -4.28 -0.98 -10.70
C TYR A 111 -4.14 0.11 -11.75
N ILE A 112 -5.00 0.06 -12.78
CA ILE A 112 -5.14 1.18 -13.70
C ILE A 112 -6.04 2.23 -13.08
N ARG A 113 -5.51 3.46 -13.02
CA ARG A 113 -6.24 4.65 -12.67
C ARG A 113 -6.45 5.48 -13.93
N ASP A 114 -7.69 5.48 -14.40
CA ASP A 114 -8.19 6.19 -15.57
C ASP A 114 -9.09 7.39 -15.20
N TYR A 115 -9.30 7.62 -13.90
CA TYR A 115 -9.98 8.81 -13.41
C TYR A 115 -9.40 9.31 -12.09
N GLU A 116 -9.73 10.55 -11.77
CA GLU A 116 -9.58 11.12 -10.45
C GLU A 116 -10.91 11.65 -9.93
N ILE A 117 -11.05 11.64 -8.61
CA ILE A 117 -12.19 12.23 -7.94
C ILE A 117 -11.75 13.57 -7.36
N ARG A 118 -12.36 14.67 -7.81
CA ARG A 118 -12.08 16.01 -7.29
C ARG A 118 -13.28 16.57 -6.53
N TYR A 119 -13.00 17.36 -5.50
CA TYR A 119 -14.03 18.11 -4.80
C TYR A 119 -14.43 19.32 -5.62
N ILE A 120 -15.74 19.49 -5.82
CA ILE A 120 -16.29 20.62 -6.56
C ILE A 120 -16.22 21.85 -5.68
N LYS A 121 -15.65 22.95 -6.19
CA LYS A 121 -15.61 24.23 -5.47
C LYS A 121 -17.01 24.85 -5.43
N ALA A 122 -17.39 25.40 -4.28
CA ALA A 122 -18.66 26.09 -4.11
C ALA A 122 -18.69 27.40 -4.91
N ARG A 123 -19.87 27.74 -5.44
CA ARG A 123 -20.13 28.97 -6.17
C ARG A 123 -21.28 29.75 -5.55
N ASP A 124 -21.21 31.07 -5.58
CA ASP A 124 -22.31 31.94 -5.19
C ASP A 124 -23.40 31.99 -6.28
N LYS A 125 -24.43 32.82 -6.06
CA LYS A 125 -25.56 32.96 -6.99
C LYS A 125 -25.17 33.54 -8.34
N GLU A 126 -24.05 34.26 -8.42
CA GLU A 126 -23.50 34.82 -9.66
C GLU A 126 -22.52 33.86 -10.35
N GLY A 127 -22.22 32.72 -9.75
CA GLY A 127 -21.32 31.71 -10.27
C GLY A 127 -19.85 31.91 -9.88
N ASN A 128 -19.53 32.87 -9.02
CA ASN A 128 -18.16 33.12 -8.56
C ASN A 128 -17.78 32.14 -7.45
N LEU A 129 -16.50 31.78 -7.38
CA LEU A 129 -16.00 30.85 -6.35
C LEU A 129 -16.06 31.48 -4.96
N ILE A 130 -16.58 30.75 -3.98
CA ILE A 130 -16.69 31.22 -2.60
C ILE A 130 -15.35 31.01 -1.87
N PRO A 131 -14.68 32.07 -1.40
CA PRO A 131 -13.42 31.94 -0.66
C PRO A 131 -13.68 31.38 0.75
N LEU A 132 -12.82 30.45 1.19
CA LEU A 132 -12.83 29.97 2.56
C LEU A 132 -12.33 31.07 3.49
N LYS A 133 -13.13 31.46 4.47
CA LYS A 133 -12.78 32.53 5.41
C LYS A 133 -12.07 32.01 6.66
N ASP A 134 -11.18 32.82 7.23
CA ASP A 134 -10.62 32.60 8.56
C ASP A 134 -11.57 33.12 9.67
N LYS A 135 -11.10 33.07 10.92
CA LYS A 135 -11.88 33.54 12.08
C LYS A 135 -12.17 35.04 12.05
N GLU A 136 -11.36 35.81 11.32
CA GLU A 136 -11.47 37.27 11.18
C GLU A 136 -12.31 37.65 9.95
N GLY A 137 -12.76 36.67 9.17
CA GLY A 137 -13.57 36.88 7.97
C GLY A 137 -12.76 37.15 6.69
N ASN A 138 -11.43 37.08 6.76
CA ASN A 138 -10.55 37.28 5.61
C ASN A 138 -10.43 35.98 4.80
N ALA A 139 -10.17 36.11 3.49
CA ALA A 139 -9.95 34.96 2.63
C ALA A 139 -8.65 34.23 3.01
N ARG A 140 -8.77 32.95 3.36
CA ARG A 140 -7.61 32.10 3.66
C ARG A 140 -6.75 31.92 2.42
N ARG A 141 -5.44 31.87 2.65
CA ARG A 141 -4.44 31.63 1.61
C ARG A 141 -3.62 30.39 1.94
N ASN A 142 -3.18 29.67 0.90
CA ASN A 142 -2.25 28.56 1.05
C ASN A 142 -0.82 29.09 1.26
N ALA A 143 0.16 28.18 1.44
CA ALA A 143 1.57 28.54 1.63
C ALA A 143 2.19 29.34 0.46
N LYS A 144 1.59 29.27 -0.73
CA LYS A 144 1.99 30.03 -1.92
C LYS A 144 1.29 31.38 -2.03
N GLY A 145 0.44 31.75 -1.08
CA GLY A 145 -0.34 32.99 -1.08
C GLY A 145 -1.62 32.94 -1.92
N GLU A 146 -2.00 31.79 -2.49
CA GLU A 146 -3.20 31.64 -3.32
C GLU A 146 -4.45 31.48 -2.46
N ILE A 147 -5.59 32.05 -2.89
CA ILE A 147 -6.86 31.94 -2.15
C ILE A 147 -7.35 30.50 -2.11
N ILE A 148 -7.75 30.04 -0.92
CA ILE A 148 -8.41 28.76 -0.71
C ILE A 148 -9.92 28.97 -0.84
N TYR A 149 -10.59 28.08 -1.59
CA TYR A 149 -12.03 28.15 -1.85
C TYR A 149 -12.78 27.08 -1.07
N GLU A 150 -14.04 27.35 -0.75
CA GLU A 150 -14.96 26.37 -0.17
C GLU A 150 -15.32 25.28 -1.17
N TYR A 151 -15.68 24.10 -0.65
CA TYR A 151 -16.21 22.99 -1.44
C TYR A 151 -17.73 22.93 -1.34
N GLU A 152 -18.39 22.60 -2.44
CA GLU A 152 -19.83 22.37 -2.48
C GLU A 152 -20.17 21.19 -1.57
N LYS A 153 -21.22 21.35 -0.76
CA LYS A 153 -21.71 20.32 0.15
C LYS A 153 -23.09 19.84 -0.31
N VAL A 154 -23.30 18.54 -0.25
CA VAL A 154 -24.59 17.90 -0.55
C VAL A 154 -25.02 17.02 0.62
N PRO A 155 -26.34 16.87 0.87
CA PRO A 155 -26.84 15.94 1.89
C PRO A 155 -26.41 14.49 1.58
N GLN A 156 -25.86 13.80 2.58
CA GLN A 156 -25.58 12.37 2.51
C GLN A 156 -26.88 11.59 2.38
N ARG A 157 -26.84 10.53 1.58
CA ARG A 157 -27.97 9.62 1.40
C ARG A 157 -27.68 8.23 1.95
N ASP A 158 -28.71 7.54 2.43
CA ASP A 158 -28.64 6.13 2.80
C ASP A 158 -28.64 5.21 1.55
N LYS A 159 -28.58 3.88 1.75
CA LYS A 159 -28.59 2.90 0.66
C LYS A 159 -29.89 2.91 -0.17
N LEU A 160 -30.97 3.49 0.35
CA LEU A 160 -32.27 3.61 -0.29
C LEU A 160 -32.46 4.98 -0.97
N GLY A 161 -31.49 5.89 -0.83
CA GLY A 161 -31.52 7.23 -1.40
C GLY A 161 -32.14 8.29 -0.49
N ASN A 162 -32.51 7.98 0.75
CA ASN A 162 -33.07 8.96 1.69
C ASN A 162 -31.99 9.83 2.31
N ILE A 163 -32.29 11.10 2.60
CA ILE A 163 -31.35 12.00 3.29
C ILE A 163 -31.12 11.48 4.71
N LYS A 164 -29.85 11.39 5.11
CA LYS A 164 -29.46 11.10 6.49
C LYS A 164 -29.53 12.36 7.32
N TYR A 165 -30.32 12.36 8.39
CA TYR A 165 -30.43 13.46 9.34
C TYR A 165 -29.62 13.20 10.61
N MET A 166 -29.17 14.28 11.25
CA MET A 166 -28.62 14.29 12.59
C MET A 166 -29.69 13.86 13.62
N GLN A 167 -29.29 13.75 14.89
CA GLN A 167 -30.19 13.35 15.98
C GLN A 167 -31.40 14.28 16.16
N ASP A 168 -31.32 15.51 15.67
CA ASP A 168 -32.41 16.49 15.69
C ASP A 168 -33.53 16.19 14.67
N GLY A 169 -33.31 15.26 13.75
CA GLY A 169 -34.29 14.88 12.72
C GLY A 169 -34.52 15.93 11.63
N VAL A 170 -33.79 17.05 11.63
CA VAL A 170 -34.01 18.17 10.70
C VAL A 170 -32.73 18.54 9.95
N THR A 171 -31.56 18.45 10.59
CA THR A 171 -30.29 18.84 9.98
C THR A 171 -29.69 17.67 9.21
N PRO A 172 -29.44 17.77 7.89
CA PRO A 172 -28.78 16.70 7.14
C PRO A 172 -27.31 16.52 7.56
N PHE A 173 -26.83 15.28 7.51
CA PHE A 173 -25.39 15.04 7.38
C PHE A 173 -24.95 15.49 5.99
N TYR A 174 -23.90 16.29 5.91
CA TYR A 174 -23.35 16.75 4.63
C TYR A 174 -22.10 15.96 4.24
N GLU A 175 -21.87 15.84 2.94
CA GLU A 175 -20.59 15.45 2.36
C GLU A 175 -20.18 16.43 1.28
N PHE A 176 -18.89 16.49 0.99
CA PHE A 176 -18.41 17.29 -0.13
C PHE A 176 -18.80 16.65 -1.44
N LYS A 177 -19.36 17.45 -2.34
CA LYS A 177 -19.69 17.03 -3.69
C LYS A 177 -18.40 16.74 -4.45
N LYS A 178 -18.44 15.64 -5.19
CA LYS A 178 -17.31 15.08 -5.91
C LYS A 178 -17.66 14.97 -7.39
N GLU A 179 -16.70 15.24 -8.25
CA GLU A 179 -16.78 14.96 -9.69
C GLU A 179 -15.72 13.92 -10.07
N LYS A 180 -16.10 13.03 -10.99
CA LYS A 180 -15.18 12.12 -11.66
C LYS A 180 -14.63 12.85 -12.89
N ILE A 181 -13.31 12.96 -12.96
CA ILE A 181 -12.59 13.53 -14.09
C ILE A 181 -11.78 12.41 -14.71
N ASP A 182 -12.05 12.11 -15.97
CA ASP A 182 -11.27 11.14 -16.72
C ASP A 182 -9.86 11.70 -16.94
N ILE A 183 -8.86 10.84 -16.75
CA ILE A 183 -7.45 11.18 -16.93
C ILE A 183 -6.82 10.20 -17.92
N GLU A 184 -5.63 10.54 -18.41
CA GLU A 184 -4.82 9.55 -19.10
C GLU A 184 -4.51 8.38 -18.14
N PRO A 185 -4.73 7.11 -18.55
CA PRO A 185 -4.52 5.97 -17.68
C PRO A 185 -3.09 5.90 -17.14
N THR A 186 -2.99 5.72 -15.84
CA THR A 186 -1.71 5.55 -15.14
C THR A 186 -1.73 4.32 -14.27
N LEU A 187 -0.57 3.71 -14.04
CA LEU A 187 -0.43 2.58 -13.13
C LEU A 187 -0.32 3.10 -11.69
N GLU A 188 -1.37 2.88 -10.90
CA GLU A 188 -1.38 3.21 -9.48
C GLU A 188 -0.86 2.03 -8.67
N ILE A 189 0.29 2.22 -8.01
CA ILE A 189 0.87 1.24 -7.09
C ILE A 189 0.35 1.50 -5.68
N LYS A 190 -0.17 0.46 -5.04
CA LYS A 190 -0.59 0.48 -3.64
C LYS A 190 0.27 -0.48 -2.83
N ASN A 191 0.76 0.01 -1.70
CA ASN A 191 1.45 -0.82 -0.72
C ASN A 191 0.44 -1.37 0.28
N LEU A 192 0.44 -2.68 0.43
CA LEU A 192 -0.39 -3.39 1.39
C LEU A 192 0.47 -4.08 2.44
N TYR A 193 -0.12 -4.21 3.61
CA TYR A 193 0.47 -4.83 4.78
C TYR A 193 -0.46 -5.91 5.28
N ASN A 194 0.12 -7.03 5.70
CA ASN A 194 -0.66 -8.11 6.27
C ASN A 194 -1.19 -7.68 7.64
N VAL A 195 -2.44 -8.00 7.97
CA VAL A 195 -3.04 -7.59 9.26
C VAL A 195 -2.26 -8.12 10.46
N ASN A 196 -1.50 -9.21 10.31
CA ASN A 196 -0.68 -9.80 11.35
C ASN A 196 0.43 -8.86 11.87
N ILE A 197 0.85 -7.83 11.11
CA ILE A 197 1.91 -6.92 11.56
C ILE A 197 1.42 -5.85 12.53
N PHE A 198 0.10 -5.61 12.58
CA PHE A 198 -0.49 -4.58 13.41
C PHE A 198 -0.89 -5.17 14.77
N GLN A 199 -0.33 -4.61 15.84
CA GLN A 199 -0.62 -4.98 17.22
C GLN A 199 -1.91 -4.34 17.73
N THR A 200 -2.21 -3.12 17.29
CA THR A 200 -3.37 -2.35 17.82
C THR A 200 -4.60 -2.37 16.92
N LEU A 201 -4.53 -3.02 15.75
CA LEU A 201 -5.66 -3.12 14.83
C LEU A 201 -6.83 -3.90 15.46
N ASP A 202 -8.03 -3.34 15.38
CA ASP A 202 -9.24 -3.98 15.89
C ASP A 202 -9.71 -5.08 14.93
N LYS A 203 -9.27 -6.31 15.21
CA LYS A 203 -9.57 -7.48 14.38
C LYS A 203 -11.08 -7.78 14.31
N THR A 204 -11.89 -7.27 15.23
CA THR A 204 -13.36 -7.47 15.19
C THR A 204 -14.04 -6.67 14.08
N LYS A 205 -13.35 -5.65 13.52
CA LYS A 205 -13.83 -4.85 12.38
C LYS A 205 -13.43 -5.41 11.02
N LEU A 206 -12.61 -6.45 10.99
CA LEU A 206 -12.25 -7.12 9.75
C LEU A 206 -13.49 -7.75 9.13
N LYS A 207 -13.69 -7.51 7.84
CA LYS A 207 -14.72 -8.19 7.07
C LYS A 207 -14.21 -9.52 6.58
N GLU A 208 -15.06 -10.52 6.59
CA GLU A 208 -14.76 -11.80 5.96
C GLU A 208 -14.67 -11.66 4.44
N LEU A 209 -13.94 -12.58 3.82
CA LEU A 209 -13.87 -12.73 2.38
C LEU A 209 -15.27 -12.89 1.78
N ASP A 210 -15.66 -12.02 0.86
CA ASP A 210 -16.89 -12.14 0.08
C ASP A 210 -16.65 -13.10 -1.10
N PRO A 211 -17.25 -14.32 -1.09
CA PRO A 211 -17.05 -15.29 -2.16
C PRO A 211 -17.50 -14.79 -3.54
N LYS A 212 -18.40 -13.80 -3.60
CA LYS A 212 -18.89 -13.21 -4.87
C LYS A 212 -17.83 -12.38 -5.59
N THR A 213 -16.74 -12.04 -4.90
CA THR A 213 -15.63 -11.25 -5.44
C THR A 213 -14.50 -12.13 -5.98
N LEU A 214 -14.60 -13.45 -5.80
CA LEU A 214 -13.67 -14.42 -6.34
C LEU A 214 -13.78 -14.44 -7.87
N ARG A 215 -12.66 -14.20 -8.53
CA ARG A 215 -12.54 -14.30 -9.99
C ARG A 215 -11.39 -15.24 -10.35
N THR A 216 -11.52 -15.85 -11.52
CA THR A 216 -10.40 -16.56 -12.14
C THR A 216 -9.24 -15.59 -12.40
N GLN A 217 -8.02 -16.11 -12.36
CA GLN A 217 -6.83 -15.29 -12.60
C GLN A 217 -6.76 -14.90 -14.09
N TYR A 218 -6.49 -13.63 -14.38
CA TYR A 218 -6.31 -13.17 -15.75
C TYR A 218 -4.92 -13.56 -16.27
N ILE A 219 -4.89 -14.40 -17.32
CA ILE A 219 -3.65 -14.91 -17.92
C ILE A 219 -3.41 -14.46 -19.35
N SER A 220 -4.36 -13.79 -20.00
CA SER A 220 -4.29 -13.48 -21.43
C SER A 220 -3.65 -12.12 -21.72
N HIS A 221 -2.71 -12.08 -22.66
CA HIS A 221 -2.12 -10.85 -23.20
C HIS A 221 -3.17 -9.88 -23.74
N THR A 222 -4.23 -10.39 -24.38
CA THR A 222 -5.31 -9.56 -24.93
C THR A 222 -6.01 -8.77 -23.83
N PHE A 223 -6.25 -9.38 -22.67
CA PHE A 223 -6.85 -8.68 -21.53
C PHE A 223 -5.95 -7.56 -21.00
N SER A 224 -4.62 -7.78 -21.01
CA SER A 224 -3.61 -6.77 -20.62
C SER A 224 -3.59 -5.58 -21.56
N MET A 225 -3.82 -5.79 -22.86
CA MET A 225 -3.91 -4.72 -23.84
C MET A 225 -5.24 -3.95 -23.72
N ASP A 226 -6.36 -4.68 -23.70
CA ASP A 226 -7.70 -4.07 -23.74
C ASP A 226 -8.04 -3.28 -22.47
N ASN A 227 -7.63 -3.79 -21.31
CA ASN A 227 -7.93 -3.18 -20.02
C ASN A 227 -6.73 -2.42 -19.44
N GLN A 228 -5.60 -2.42 -20.17
CA GLN A 228 -4.31 -1.88 -19.73
C GLN A 228 -3.78 -2.49 -18.42
N ASN A 229 -4.48 -3.44 -17.80
CA ASN A 229 -4.06 -4.09 -16.56
C ASN A 229 -2.81 -4.94 -16.73
N LEU A 230 -2.05 -5.10 -15.65
CA LEU A 230 -1.01 -6.13 -15.57
C LEU A 230 -1.64 -7.50 -15.36
N VAL A 231 -1.22 -8.48 -16.15
CA VAL A 231 -1.71 -9.86 -16.10
C VAL A 231 -0.55 -10.85 -16.01
N ILE A 232 -0.85 -12.12 -15.72
CA ILE A 232 0.16 -13.17 -15.53
C ILE A 232 1.11 -13.29 -16.74
N TYR A 233 0.58 -13.14 -17.96
CA TYR A 233 1.38 -13.14 -19.19
C TYR A 233 2.52 -12.11 -19.20
N ASP A 234 2.33 -10.94 -18.57
CA ASP A 234 3.34 -9.89 -18.58
C ASP A 234 4.63 -10.31 -17.83
N LEU A 235 4.56 -11.32 -16.95
CA LEU A 235 5.74 -11.89 -16.30
C LEU A 235 6.61 -12.74 -17.25
N SER A 236 6.05 -13.26 -18.35
CA SER A 236 6.77 -14.18 -19.26
C SER A 236 8.05 -13.60 -19.86
N LYS A 237 8.14 -12.27 -19.97
CA LYS A 237 9.32 -11.57 -20.49
C LYS A 237 10.49 -11.49 -19.51
N HIS A 238 10.20 -11.66 -18.22
CA HIS A 238 11.15 -11.44 -17.13
C HIS A 238 11.47 -12.71 -16.34
N LEU A 239 10.75 -13.79 -16.63
CA LEU A 239 10.95 -15.11 -16.03
C LEU A 239 11.53 -16.06 -17.06
N ASN A 240 12.41 -16.97 -16.63
CA ASN A 240 12.79 -18.08 -17.49
C ASN A 240 11.63 -19.09 -17.64
N GLU A 241 11.73 -19.99 -18.61
CA GLU A 241 10.67 -20.95 -18.94
C GLU A 241 10.24 -21.81 -17.73
N LYS A 242 11.21 -22.23 -16.90
CA LYS A 242 10.94 -23.05 -15.71
C LYS A 242 10.21 -22.25 -14.63
N GLU A 243 10.61 -21.01 -14.39
CA GLU A 243 9.95 -20.11 -13.44
C GLU A 243 8.55 -19.73 -13.89
N TYR A 244 8.39 -19.38 -15.17
CA TYR A 244 7.09 -19.04 -15.71
C TYR A 244 6.14 -20.25 -15.70
N LYS A 245 6.64 -21.47 -15.96
CA LYS A 245 5.85 -22.69 -15.82
C LYS A 245 5.35 -22.90 -14.39
N LYS A 246 6.18 -22.66 -13.38
CA LYS A 246 5.72 -22.70 -11.97
C LYS A 246 4.61 -21.68 -11.69
N VAL A 247 4.72 -20.46 -12.25
CA VAL A 247 3.65 -19.45 -12.13
C VAL A 247 2.35 -19.95 -12.76
N LEU A 248 2.42 -20.52 -13.96
CA LEU A 248 1.25 -21.08 -14.64
C LEU A 248 0.63 -22.23 -13.85
N ASP A 249 1.43 -23.16 -13.33
CA ASP A 249 0.96 -24.29 -12.52
C ASP A 249 0.25 -23.80 -11.25
N TYR A 250 0.80 -22.78 -10.60
CA TYR A 250 0.19 -22.15 -9.43
C TYR A 250 -1.16 -21.50 -9.75
N VAL A 251 -1.24 -20.79 -10.88
CA VAL A 251 -2.45 -20.12 -11.34
C VAL A 251 -3.53 -21.11 -11.81
N GLU A 252 -3.13 -22.22 -12.42
CA GLU A 252 -4.05 -23.28 -12.85
C GLU A 252 -4.79 -23.90 -11.65
N GLN A 253 -4.09 -24.09 -10.53
CA GLN A 253 -4.70 -24.58 -9.29
C GLN A 253 -5.73 -23.61 -8.71
N TYR A 254 -5.53 -22.29 -8.87
CA TYR A 254 -6.55 -21.29 -8.57
C TYR A 254 -7.80 -21.43 -9.44
N GLY A 255 -7.62 -21.64 -10.75
CA GLY A 255 -8.73 -21.82 -11.69
C GLY A 255 -9.54 -23.08 -11.43
N ALA A 256 -8.86 -24.19 -11.10
CA ALA A 256 -9.49 -25.47 -10.79
C ALA A 256 -10.38 -25.41 -9.53
N THR A 257 -10.03 -24.56 -8.56
CA THR A 257 -10.74 -24.43 -7.28
C THR A 257 -11.90 -23.43 -7.30
N HIS A 258 -11.99 -22.56 -8.32
CA HIS A 258 -12.92 -21.42 -8.34
C HIS A 258 -13.77 -21.34 -9.63
N SER A 259 -14.24 -22.48 -10.15
CA SER A 259 -15.02 -22.53 -11.40
C SER A 259 -16.36 -21.77 -11.30
N GLU A 260 -16.36 -20.46 -11.54
CA GLU A 260 -17.46 -19.83 -12.27
C GLU A 260 -17.44 -20.48 -13.66
N LYS A 261 -18.50 -21.24 -13.99
CA LYS A 261 -18.72 -21.78 -15.34
C LYS A 261 -18.87 -20.62 -16.35
N SER A 262 -17.78 -20.04 -16.83
CA SER A 262 -17.81 -19.21 -18.03
C SER A 262 -16.44 -19.14 -18.73
N LYS A 263 -16.42 -19.77 -19.91
CA LYS A 263 -15.49 -19.61 -21.06
C LYS A 263 -14.02 -19.90 -20.76
N GLN A 264 -13.69 -21.20 -20.84
CA GLN A 264 -12.36 -21.66 -21.24
C GLN A 264 -11.87 -20.85 -22.45
N TYR A 265 -10.89 -19.97 -22.24
CA TYR A 265 -10.03 -19.55 -23.34
C TYR A 265 -9.06 -20.70 -23.57
N ASN A 266 -9.25 -21.41 -24.67
CA ASN A 266 -8.43 -22.55 -25.06
C ASN A 266 -6.95 -22.16 -25.04
N PHE A 267 -6.21 -22.87 -24.20
CA PHE A 267 -4.75 -22.81 -24.13
C PHE A 267 -4.20 -23.58 -25.33
N SER A 268 -4.08 -22.91 -26.48
CA SER A 268 -3.36 -23.48 -27.63
C SER A 268 -1.87 -23.22 -27.46
N GLN A 269 -1.13 -24.32 -27.29
CA GLN A 269 0.32 -24.39 -27.29
C GLN A 269 0.91 -23.71 -28.54
N SER A 270 1.74 -22.69 -28.34
CA SER A 270 2.82 -22.34 -29.28
C SER A 270 3.85 -21.47 -28.58
N TYR A 271 4.72 -22.09 -27.78
CA TYR A 271 6.03 -21.51 -27.48
C TYR A 271 6.87 -21.65 -28.75
N GLN A 272 6.98 -20.57 -29.54
CA GLN A 272 8.01 -20.46 -30.57
C GLN A 272 9.20 -19.73 -29.94
N GLN A 273 10.30 -20.47 -29.90
CA GLN A 273 11.63 -20.09 -29.42
C GLN A 273 12.27 -19.05 -30.33
N GLU A 274 13.08 -18.14 -29.76
CA GLU A 274 14.33 -17.61 -30.34
C GLU A 274 15.07 -16.70 -29.31
N PRO A 275 16.40 -16.46 -29.40
CA PRO A 275 17.47 -17.32 -28.90
C PRO A 275 18.19 -16.77 -27.66
N LYS A 276 18.84 -17.69 -26.92
CA LYS A 276 19.66 -17.48 -25.72
C LYS A 276 20.93 -16.65 -26.00
N VAL A 277 21.27 -15.75 -25.06
CA VAL A 277 22.63 -15.24 -24.85
C VAL A 277 23.06 -15.63 -23.44
N GLU A 278 24.13 -16.42 -23.36
CA GLU A 278 24.76 -16.90 -22.12
C GLU A 278 25.65 -15.83 -21.49
N ILE A 279 25.60 -15.70 -20.15
CA ILE A 279 26.69 -15.13 -19.35
C ILE A 279 26.90 -16.03 -18.13
N ALA A 280 28.15 -16.45 -17.94
CA ALA A 280 28.64 -17.37 -16.91
C ALA A 280 28.79 -16.68 -15.52
N PRO A 281 28.86 -17.46 -14.41
CA PRO A 281 28.78 -16.94 -13.06
C PRO A 281 30.16 -16.62 -12.44
N SER A 282 30.19 -15.75 -11.43
CA SER A 282 31.32 -15.61 -10.52
C SER A 282 30.89 -15.81 -9.07
N THR A 283 31.74 -16.52 -8.33
CA THR A 283 31.63 -16.99 -6.96
C THR A 283 32.49 -16.18 -5.98
N GLU A 284 32.16 -16.33 -4.68
CA GLU A 284 33.01 -16.28 -3.45
C GLU A 284 32.78 -15.16 -2.40
N ASN A 285 32.09 -15.57 -1.31
CA ASN A 285 32.50 -15.67 0.11
C ASN A 285 33.41 -14.60 0.78
N ASN A 286 32.98 -13.99 1.91
CA ASN A 286 33.33 -14.40 3.30
C ASN A 286 32.94 -13.37 4.41
N VAL A 287 32.16 -13.88 5.39
CA VAL A 287 32.20 -13.80 6.89
C VAL A 287 32.95 -12.68 7.66
N LYS A 288 32.26 -12.00 8.60
CA LYS A 288 32.46 -11.93 10.10
C LYS A 288 31.74 -10.70 10.72
N GLU A 289 30.75 -10.88 11.60
CA GLU A 289 30.77 -10.70 13.10
C GLU A 289 31.41 -9.38 13.57
N ASN A 290 30.90 -8.58 14.52
CA ASN A 290 29.82 -8.69 15.51
C ASN A 290 29.61 -7.28 16.11
N ASN A 291 28.36 -6.91 16.46
CA ASN A 291 27.99 -6.20 17.70
C ASN A 291 26.50 -5.81 17.63
N GLU A 292 25.63 -6.82 17.73
CA GLU A 292 24.21 -6.62 17.97
C GLU A 292 23.87 -7.10 19.37
N MET A 293 23.14 -6.26 20.12
CA MET A 293 22.50 -6.68 21.34
C MET A 293 21.26 -7.48 20.95
N ASN A 294 21.30 -8.80 21.17
CA ASN A 294 20.23 -9.74 20.80
C ASN A 294 18.89 -9.34 21.44
N MET A 295 17.77 -9.50 20.72
CA MET A 295 16.38 -9.33 21.16
C MET A 295 16.06 -9.93 22.54
N GLU A 296 16.73 -11.01 22.97
CA GLU A 296 16.59 -11.54 24.33
C GLU A 296 17.14 -10.61 25.42
N GLN A 297 18.21 -9.87 25.13
CA GLN A 297 18.77 -8.85 26.03
C GLN A 297 17.91 -7.59 26.04
N PHE A 298 17.30 -7.23 24.90
CA PHE A 298 16.31 -6.13 24.81
C PHE A 298 15.03 -6.46 25.58
N ASN A 299 14.47 -7.66 25.40
CA ASN A 299 13.28 -8.12 26.13
C ASN A 299 13.53 -8.23 27.65
N LYS A 300 14.71 -8.72 28.08
CA LYS A 300 15.09 -8.72 29.50
C LYS A 300 15.25 -7.32 30.10
N MET A 301 15.82 -6.36 29.35
CA MET A 301 15.90 -4.97 29.81
C MET A 301 14.53 -4.29 29.84
N LEU A 302 13.63 -4.60 28.90
CA LEU A 302 12.28 -4.06 28.85
C LEU A 302 11.44 -4.55 30.05
N GLU A 303 11.56 -5.83 30.42
CA GLU A 303 10.92 -6.39 31.62
C GLU A 303 11.48 -5.81 32.92
N MET A 304 12.80 -5.63 33.03
CA MET A 304 13.42 -5.01 34.21
C MET A 304 13.11 -3.51 34.34
N ALA A 305 12.91 -2.80 33.22
CA ALA A 305 12.66 -1.36 33.19
C ALA A 305 11.19 -0.99 33.50
N GLN A 306 10.24 -1.91 33.35
CA GLN A 306 8.83 -1.67 33.72
C GLN A 306 8.65 -1.35 35.21
N ASN A 307 9.61 -1.73 36.07
CA ASN A 307 9.58 -1.47 37.51
C ASN A 307 10.60 -0.42 37.99
N ASN A 308 11.38 0.21 37.09
CA ASN A 308 12.37 1.23 37.48
C ASN A 308 12.43 2.42 36.49
N PRO A 309 11.88 3.60 36.85
CA PRO A 309 11.80 4.77 35.99
C PRO A 309 13.15 5.32 35.52
N GLN A 310 14.23 5.12 36.29
CA GLN A 310 15.57 5.59 35.92
C GLN A 310 16.20 4.77 34.79
N MET A 311 15.88 3.47 34.71
CA MET A 311 16.32 2.58 33.63
C MET A 311 15.57 2.86 32.32
N LEU A 312 14.28 3.23 32.41
CA LEU A 312 13.48 3.64 31.26
C LEU A 312 14.04 4.92 30.62
N ALA A 313 14.44 5.90 31.45
CA ALA A 313 15.09 7.13 31.00
C ALA A 313 16.47 6.87 30.38
N MET A 314 17.22 5.89 30.88
CA MET A 314 18.51 5.49 30.30
C MET A 314 18.35 4.81 28.94
N LEU A 315 17.33 3.97 28.75
CA LEU A 315 16.96 3.37 27.47
C LEU A 315 16.58 4.47 26.44
N GLN A 316 15.82 5.47 26.89
CA GLN A 316 15.39 6.60 26.07
C GLN A 316 16.56 7.55 25.70
N GLN A 317 17.53 7.74 26.60
CA GLN A 317 18.77 8.49 26.29
C GLN A 317 19.70 7.73 25.33
N THR A 318 19.72 6.39 25.38
CA THR A 318 20.53 5.57 24.45
C THR A 318 19.95 5.58 23.04
N LEU A 319 18.61 5.57 22.91
CA LEU A 319 17.88 5.75 21.65
C LEU A 319 18.04 7.17 21.07
N ASN A 320 18.13 8.20 21.93
CA ASN A 320 18.37 9.58 21.48
C ASN A 320 19.84 9.84 21.06
N LYS A 321 20.84 9.17 21.66
CA LYS A 321 22.25 9.28 21.25
C LYS A 321 22.52 8.72 19.84
N GLY A 322 21.79 7.67 19.43
CA GLY A 322 21.83 7.17 18.05
C GLY A 322 21.24 8.16 17.03
N ALA A 323 20.23 8.94 17.43
CA ALA A 323 19.62 9.97 16.59
C ALA A 323 20.43 11.28 16.53
N GLU A 324 21.29 11.58 17.51
CA GLU A 324 22.15 12.77 17.48
C GLU A 324 23.40 12.60 16.61
N GLN A 325 23.91 11.38 16.42
CA GLN A 325 25.02 11.12 15.49
C GLN A 325 24.65 11.27 14.01
N GLN A 326 23.37 11.23 13.66
CA GLN A 326 22.89 11.46 12.29
C GLN A 326 22.50 12.92 12.01
N LYS A 327 22.53 13.82 13.01
CA LYS A 327 22.21 15.24 12.82
C LYS A 327 23.33 16.06 12.16
N HIS A 328 24.54 15.51 11.99
CA HIS A 328 25.66 16.25 11.41
C HIS A 328 25.77 16.19 9.87
N ASP A 329 25.07 15.27 9.19
CA ASP A 329 25.30 15.03 7.75
C ASP A 329 24.12 15.36 6.81
N ASN A 330 23.10 16.08 7.27
CA ASN A 330 22.04 16.59 6.39
C ASN A 330 21.72 18.07 6.64
N TYR A 331 22.69 18.93 6.34
CA TYR A 331 22.41 20.33 5.99
C TYR A 331 22.02 20.38 4.51
N PHE A 332 20.72 20.46 4.20
CA PHE A 332 20.15 21.28 3.13
C PHE A 332 18.62 21.34 3.28
N ALA A 333 18.21 22.31 4.11
CA ALA A 333 17.09 23.24 3.97
C ALA A 333 15.79 22.78 3.26
N ASN A 334 14.75 22.56 4.05
CA ASN A 334 13.61 23.48 4.03
C ASN A 334 13.13 23.70 5.48
N ASP A 335 13.28 24.95 5.92
CA ASP A 335 12.86 25.45 7.23
C ASP A 335 11.33 25.38 7.37
N GLU A 336 10.85 24.66 8.38
CA GLU A 336 9.59 24.99 9.05
C GLU A 336 9.87 25.39 10.50
N ALA A 337 9.60 26.66 10.73
CA ALA A 337 9.32 27.39 11.96
C ALA A 337 9.28 26.58 13.27
N ALA A 338 10.16 27.01 14.18
CA ALA A 338 10.17 26.62 15.58
C ALA A 338 8.83 26.89 16.30
N PRO A 339 8.44 26.05 17.28
CA PRO A 339 7.35 26.33 18.19
C PRO A 339 7.84 27.26 19.31
N THR A 340 7.30 28.48 19.40
CA THR A 340 7.50 29.30 20.60
C THR A 340 6.54 28.88 21.69
N GLN A 341 7.13 28.22 22.69
CA GLN A 341 6.53 27.93 23.97
C GLN A 341 6.01 29.18 24.68
N SER A 342 4.90 29.00 25.38
CA SER A 342 4.45 29.87 26.46
C SER A 342 5.54 30.02 27.53
N LYS A 343 5.81 31.26 27.93
CA LYS A 343 6.32 31.56 29.28
C LYS A 343 5.50 32.71 29.86
N GLY A 344 4.77 32.40 30.92
CA GLY A 344 4.25 33.40 31.84
C GLY A 344 5.38 34.00 32.67
N ARG A 345 5.33 35.32 32.86
CA ARG A 345 5.77 36.18 33.97
C ARG A 345 5.00 37.49 33.71
N GLY A 346 4.12 38.01 34.56
CA GLY A 346 4.23 38.16 36.00
C GLY A 346 4.62 39.61 36.33
N ARG A 347 3.69 40.56 36.17
CA ARG A 347 3.36 41.65 37.10
C ARG A 347 2.28 42.54 36.50
#